data_AF-A0A8J4YLH6-F1
#
_entry.id   AF-A0A8J4YLH6-F1
#
_cell.length_a   1.000
_cell.length_b   1.000
_cell.length_c   1.000
_cell.angle_alpha   90.00
_cell.angle_beta   90.00
_cell.angle_gamma   90.00
#
_symmetry.space_group_name_H-M   'P 1'
#
loop_
_entity.id
_entity.type
_entity.pdbx_description
1 polymer ?
#
loop_
_entity_poly.entity_id
_entity_poly.type
_entity_poly.pdbx_seq_one_letter_code
_entity_poly.pdbx_strand_id
1 'polypeptide(L)'
;MDGEGRIYTLKMTMFKNEFETTPRELRSLQEMSVFIILIYARAWFEAPLAADAPFNDLTLSMISTSTETSTQRSRRPRWKTFKRHFWYLGTDLVGLALFSDKVTIEEKTKMVEKLAIDKDLDKKRWTTAPQDLLRSL
;
A
#
# COMPACT_ATOMS: atom_id res chain seq x y z
N MET A 1 -10.92 -3.38 -5.54
CA MET A 1 -11.40 -3.26 -4.16
C MET A 1 -10.60 -2.14 -3.54
N ASP A 2 -11.20 -0.97 -3.55
CA ASP A 2 -10.99 0.15 -2.63
C ASP A 2 -10.83 -0.29 -1.16
N GLY A 3 -10.42 0.64 -0.29
CA GLY A 3 -10.23 0.40 1.15
C GLY A 3 -11.46 -0.19 1.86
N GLU A 4 -12.64 -0.03 1.27
CA GLU A 4 -13.91 -0.53 1.78
C GLU A 4 -13.98 -2.06 1.75
N GLY A 5 -13.46 -2.73 0.71
CA GLY A 5 -13.55 -4.19 0.56
C GLY A 5 -12.96 -5.00 1.72
N ARG A 6 -12.03 -4.41 2.49
CA ARG A 6 -11.39 -5.04 3.66
C ARG A 6 -12.30 -5.02 4.88
N ILE A 7 -12.93 -3.88 5.16
CA ILE A 7 -13.96 -3.76 6.21
C ILE A 7 -15.17 -4.63 5.85
N TYR A 8 -15.56 -4.68 4.57
CA TYR A 8 -16.63 -5.57 4.11
C TYR A 8 -16.29 -7.04 4.36
N THR A 9 -15.05 -7.49 4.17
CA THR A 9 -14.66 -8.87 4.49
C THR A 9 -14.90 -9.20 5.97
N LEU A 10 -14.55 -8.27 6.88
CA LEU A 10 -14.78 -8.44 8.32
C LEU A 10 -16.28 -8.47 8.64
N LYS A 11 -17.05 -7.52 8.09
CA LYS A 11 -18.52 -7.47 8.23
C LYS A 11 -19.17 -8.77 7.73
N MET A 12 -18.80 -9.22 6.53
CA MET A 12 -19.32 -10.47 5.95
C MET A 12 -18.96 -11.69 6.79
N THR A 13 -17.83 -11.67 7.49
CA THR A 13 -17.47 -12.78 8.40
C THR A 13 -18.30 -12.73 9.70
N MET A 14 -18.60 -11.54 10.21
CA MET A 14 -19.41 -11.34 11.43
C MET A 14 -20.89 -11.70 11.19
N PHE A 15 -21.44 -11.29 10.06
CA PHE A 15 -22.83 -11.53 9.68
C PHE A 15 -23.04 -12.80 8.86
N LYS A 16 -22.08 -13.73 8.87
CA LYS A 16 -22.11 -14.96 8.05
C LYS A 16 -23.40 -15.79 8.14
N ASN A 17 -24.16 -15.65 9.22
CA ASN A 17 -25.42 -16.37 9.43
C ASN A 17 -26.63 -15.69 8.75
N GLU A 18 -26.48 -14.45 8.30
CA GLU A 18 -27.55 -13.63 7.71
C GLU A 18 -27.64 -13.78 6.19
N PHE A 19 -26.73 -14.54 5.56
CA PHE A 19 -26.73 -14.77 4.11
C PHE A 19 -26.21 -16.16 3.78
N GLU A 20 -26.68 -16.69 2.65
CA GLU A 20 -26.23 -17.96 2.12
C GLU A 20 -24.76 -17.85 1.71
N THR A 21 -23.89 -18.53 2.45
CA THR A 21 -22.46 -18.63 2.13
C THR A 21 -22.08 -20.09 1.99
N THR A 22 -21.42 -20.42 0.89
CA THR A 22 -20.88 -21.77 0.72
C THR A 22 -19.74 -22.02 1.72
N PRO A 23 -19.46 -23.28 2.10
CA PRO A 23 -18.32 -23.60 2.97
C PRO A 23 -16.96 -23.10 2.44
N ARG A 24 -16.84 -22.97 1.11
CA ARG A 24 -15.63 -22.45 0.46
C ARG A 24 -15.48 -20.94 0.63
N GLU A 25 -16.57 -20.20 0.45
CA GLU A 25 -16.59 -18.74 0.65
C GLU A 25 -16.36 -18.40 2.12
N LEU A 26 -17.01 -19.11 3.04
CA LEU A 26 -16.84 -18.91 4.47
C LEU A 26 -15.37 -19.12 4.89
N ARG A 27 -14.72 -20.18 4.43
CA ARG A 27 -13.28 -20.40 4.67
C ARG A 27 -12.44 -19.25 4.13
N SER A 28 -12.73 -18.78 2.92
CA SER A 28 -11.99 -17.66 2.32
C SER A 28 -12.17 -16.35 3.10
N LEU A 29 -13.39 -16.07 3.57
CA LEU A 29 -13.71 -14.92 4.41
C LEU A 29 -12.99 -14.96 5.77
N GLN A 30 -12.96 -16.13 6.41
CA GLN A 30 -12.25 -16.32 7.68
C GLN A 30 -10.74 -16.14 7.51
N GLU A 31 -10.14 -16.76 6.49
CA GLU A 31 -8.71 -16.64 6.22
C GLU A 31 -8.30 -15.20 5.87
N MET A 32 -9.13 -14.47 5.10
CA MET A 32 -8.90 -13.06 4.83
C MET A 32 -9.08 -12.20 6.07
N SER A 33 -10.07 -12.49 6.92
CA SER A 33 -10.26 -11.76 8.19
C SER A 33 -9.07 -11.91 9.12
N VAL A 34 -8.56 -13.13 9.30
CA VAL A 34 -7.33 -13.37 10.08
C VAL A 34 -6.15 -12.61 9.49
N PHE A 35 -6.00 -12.61 8.15
CA PHE A 35 -4.95 -11.84 7.49
C PHE A 35 -5.10 -10.33 7.74
N ILE A 36 -6.30 -9.77 7.62
CA ILE A 36 -6.56 -8.34 7.88
C ILE A 36 -6.23 -7.98 9.33
N ILE A 37 -6.69 -8.78 10.29
CA ILE A 37 -6.47 -8.51 11.72
C ILE A 37 -4.98 -8.58 12.06
N LEU A 38 -4.28 -9.63 11.64
CA LEU A 38 -2.88 -9.83 12.02
C LEU A 38 -1.90 -8.90 11.31
N ILE A 39 -2.20 -8.50 10.08
CA ILE A 39 -1.24 -7.80 9.22
C ILE A 39 -1.62 -6.34 9.02
N TYR A 40 -2.91 -6.04 8.83
CA TYR A 40 -3.33 -4.72 8.39
C TYR A 40 -3.93 -3.84 9.49
N ALA A 41 -4.58 -4.44 10.50
CA ALA A 41 -5.31 -3.68 11.51
C ALA A 41 -4.45 -2.60 12.18
N ARG A 42 -3.20 -2.92 12.51
CA ARG A 42 -2.26 -1.94 13.09
C ARG A 42 -2.05 -0.73 12.19
N ALA A 43 -1.68 -0.97 10.92
CA ALA A 43 -1.46 0.11 9.97
C ALA A 43 -2.74 0.94 9.72
N TRP A 44 -3.91 0.30 9.76
CA TRP A 44 -5.21 0.96 9.65
C TRP A 44 -5.50 1.89 10.84
N PHE A 45 -5.26 1.43 12.07
CA PHE A 45 -5.50 2.25 13.26
C PHE A 45 -4.55 3.45 13.36
N GLU A 46 -3.37 3.35 12.76
CA GLU A 46 -2.39 4.43 12.68
C GLU A 46 -2.61 5.37 11.47
N ALA A 47 -3.53 5.03 10.55
CA ALA A 47 -3.82 5.80 9.34
C ALA A 47 -4.37 7.24 9.53
N PRO A 48 -5.03 7.62 10.65
CA PRO A 48 -5.45 9.01 10.87
C PRO A 48 -4.28 10.01 10.87
N LEU A 49 -3.06 9.53 11.13
CA LEU A 49 -1.84 10.31 10.94
C LEU A 49 -1.38 10.14 9.48
N ALA A 50 -1.77 11.09 8.64
CA ALA A 50 -1.43 11.07 7.21
C ALA A 50 0.08 10.97 6.95
N ALA A 51 0.90 11.50 7.85
CA ALA A 51 2.36 11.39 7.78
C ALA A 51 2.85 9.95 7.97
N ASP A 52 2.17 9.14 8.78
CA ASP A 52 2.58 7.77 9.11
C ASP A 52 2.10 6.75 8.07
N ALA A 53 1.05 7.07 7.31
CA ALA A 53 0.45 6.16 6.35
C ALA A 53 1.48 5.59 5.34
N PRO A 54 2.35 6.39 4.69
CA PRO A 54 3.31 5.84 3.73
C PRO A 54 4.38 4.97 4.39
N PHE A 55 4.84 5.33 5.60
CA PHE A 55 5.79 4.50 6.36
C PHE A 55 5.19 3.14 6.70
N ASN A 56 3.94 3.13 7.16
CA ASN A 56 3.22 1.91 7.50
C ASN A 56 2.99 1.03 6.27
N ASP A 57 2.58 1.61 5.15
CA ASP A 57 2.37 0.90 3.89
C ASP A 57 3.67 0.30 3.33
N LEU A 58 4.77 1.05 3.37
CA LEU A 58 6.09 0.57 2.96
C LEU A 58 6.59 -0.55 3.88
N THR A 59 6.44 -0.41 5.20
CA THR A 59 6.80 -1.43 6.18
C THR A 59 6.04 -2.73 5.91
N LEU A 60 4.74 -2.65 5.64
CA LEU A 60 3.93 -3.80 5.25
C LEU A 60 4.44 -4.44 3.95
N SER A 61 4.84 -3.62 2.97
CA SER A 61 5.40 -4.12 1.72
C SER A 61 6.70 -4.92 1.92
N MET A 62 7.57 -4.45 2.81
CA MET A 62 8.85 -5.11 3.13
C MET A 62 8.66 -6.42 3.89
N ILE A 63 7.71 -6.47 4.85
CA ILE A 63 7.35 -7.69 5.58
C ILE A 63 6.94 -8.81 4.62
N SER A 64 6.28 -8.48 3.50
CA SER A 64 5.93 -9.51 2.52
C SER A 64 7.10 -10.01 1.70
N THR A 65 8.14 -9.20 1.49
CA THR A 65 9.32 -9.60 0.71
C THR A 65 10.33 -10.39 1.53
N SER A 66 10.34 -10.25 2.87
CA SER A 66 11.38 -10.83 3.73
C SER A 66 11.07 -12.23 4.27
N THR A 67 9.83 -12.71 4.27
CA THR A 67 9.48 -13.99 4.93
C THR A 67 9.28 -15.13 3.93
N GLU A 68 10.33 -15.92 3.68
CA GLU A 68 10.26 -17.23 3.00
C GLU A 68 9.94 -18.34 4.01
N THR A 69 8.66 -18.56 4.29
CA THR A 69 8.20 -19.66 5.16
C THR A 69 7.06 -20.44 4.51
N SER A 70 6.75 -21.64 5.01
CA SER A 70 5.61 -22.45 4.56
C SER A 70 4.26 -21.71 4.65
N THR A 71 4.13 -20.80 5.62
CA THR A 71 3.02 -19.85 5.77
C THR A 71 2.92 -18.84 4.62
N GLN A 72 3.97 -18.61 3.85
CA GLN A 72 3.96 -17.72 2.68
C GLN A 72 3.10 -18.28 1.54
N ARG A 73 3.06 -19.61 1.33
CA ARG A 73 2.31 -20.21 0.22
C ARG A 73 0.80 -19.98 0.36
N SER A 74 0.27 -20.04 1.59
CA SER A 74 -1.13 -19.72 1.87
C SER A 74 -1.39 -18.20 1.83
N ARG A 75 -0.40 -17.36 2.16
CA ARG A 75 -0.52 -15.90 2.16
C ARG A 75 -0.35 -15.24 0.78
N ARG A 76 0.38 -15.84 -0.16
CA ARG A 76 0.70 -15.26 -1.48
C ARG A 76 -0.53 -14.79 -2.28
N PRO A 77 -1.61 -15.59 -2.42
CA PRO A 77 -2.81 -15.14 -3.14
C PRO A 77 -3.46 -13.92 -2.47
N ARG A 78 -3.57 -13.95 -1.13
CA ARG A 78 -4.13 -12.87 -0.32
C ARG A 78 -3.29 -11.60 -0.42
N TRP A 79 -1.98 -11.74 -0.38
CA TRP A 79 -1.03 -10.65 -0.53
C TRP A 79 -1.12 -9.99 -1.91
N LYS A 80 -1.28 -10.78 -2.97
CA LYS A 80 -1.47 -10.25 -4.34
C LYS A 80 -2.69 -9.33 -4.41
N THR A 81 -3.79 -9.72 -3.78
CA THR A 81 -4.98 -8.87 -3.65
C THR A 81 -4.69 -7.66 -2.77
N PHE A 82 -4.02 -7.87 -1.64
CA PHE A 82 -3.69 -6.82 -0.69
C PHE A 82 -2.82 -5.70 -1.28
N LYS A 83 -1.86 -6.04 -2.16
CA LYS A 83 -1.01 -5.06 -2.85
C LYS A 83 -1.78 -4.09 -3.74
N ARG A 84 -2.95 -4.49 -4.25
CA ARG A 84 -3.78 -3.62 -5.08
C ARG A 84 -4.28 -2.39 -4.33
N HIS A 85 -4.25 -2.40 -3.01
CA HIS A 85 -4.64 -1.26 -2.20
C HIS A 85 -3.51 -0.24 -2.01
N PHE A 86 -2.25 -0.58 -2.30
CA PHE A 86 -1.16 0.39 -2.32
C PHE A 86 -1.12 1.21 -3.63
N TRP A 87 -2.22 1.24 -4.38
CA TRP A 87 -2.31 1.97 -5.65
C TRP A 87 -2.10 3.48 -5.49
N TYR A 88 -2.38 4.02 -4.30
CA TYR A 88 -2.15 5.42 -3.97
C TYR A 88 -0.70 5.68 -3.50
N LEU A 89 0.13 4.65 -3.26
CA LEU A 89 1.49 4.83 -2.74
C LEU A 89 2.45 5.25 -3.87
N GLY A 90 2.25 6.46 -4.40
CA GLY A 90 3.13 7.13 -5.35
C GLY A 90 4.17 8.03 -4.68
N THR A 91 5.08 8.59 -5.46
CA THR A 91 6.14 9.51 -5.00
C THR A 91 5.59 10.70 -4.23
N ASP A 92 4.46 11.26 -4.67
CA ASP A 92 3.80 12.40 -4.02
C ASP A 92 3.33 12.08 -2.61
N LEU A 93 2.71 10.91 -2.41
CA LEU A 93 2.17 10.50 -1.11
C LEU A 93 3.27 9.96 -0.19
N VAL A 94 4.34 9.37 -0.72
CA VAL A 94 5.55 9.02 0.05
C VAL A 94 6.19 10.26 0.68
N GLY A 95 6.06 11.44 0.06
CA GLY A 95 6.52 12.70 0.62
C GLY A 95 5.91 13.04 2.00
N LEU A 96 4.71 12.56 2.31
CA LEU A 96 4.08 12.78 3.62
C LEU A 96 4.87 12.14 4.76
N ALA A 97 5.62 11.07 4.50
CA ALA A 97 6.45 10.41 5.50
C ALA A 97 7.62 11.28 6.01
N LEU A 98 7.96 12.38 5.31
CA LEU A 98 8.92 13.37 5.82
C LEU A 98 8.44 14.01 7.14
N PHE A 99 7.13 14.06 7.37
CA PHE A 99 6.53 14.62 8.57
C PHE A 99 6.29 13.58 9.68
N SER A 100 6.59 12.30 9.43
CA SER A 100 6.42 11.24 10.43
C SER A 100 7.60 11.20 11.39
N ASP A 101 7.33 10.97 12.67
CA ASP A 101 8.37 10.70 13.68
C ASP A 101 8.94 9.28 13.58
N LYS A 102 8.30 8.40 12.79
CA LYS A 102 8.77 7.03 12.55
C LYS A 102 9.93 6.96 11.56
N VAL A 103 10.14 8.00 10.77
CA VAL A 103 11.25 8.09 9.81
C VAL A 103 12.39 8.85 10.46
N THR A 104 13.61 8.30 10.43
CA THR A 104 14.76 8.98 11.05
C THR A 104 15.20 10.19 10.23
N ILE A 105 15.97 11.10 10.84
CA ILE A 105 16.49 12.30 10.15
C ILE A 105 17.39 11.89 8.98
N GLU A 106 18.19 10.83 9.14
CA GLU A 106 19.06 10.30 8.10
C GLU A 106 18.23 9.76 6.91
N GLU A 107 17.13 9.05 7.19
CA GLU A 107 16.22 8.56 6.16
C GLU A 107 15.50 9.70 5.44
N LYS A 108 15.02 10.72 6.18
CA LYS A 108 14.40 11.92 5.60
C LYS A 108 15.38 12.64 4.67
N THR A 109 16.64 12.75 5.06
CA THR A 109 17.70 13.37 4.24
C THR A 109 17.86 12.60 2.91
N LYS A 110 17.98 11.28 2.97
CA LYS A 110 18.07 10.42 1.76
C LYS A 110 16.83 10.52 0.88
N MET A 111 15.64 10.63 1.47
CA MET A 111 14.40 10.81 0.71
C MET A 111 14.43 12.13 -0.07
N VAL A 112 14.83 13.24 0.57
CA VAL A 112 14.94 14.56 -0.08
C VAL A 112 15.97 14.57 -1.19
N GLU A 113 17.15 13.96 -0.97
CA GLU A 113 18.19 13.83 -2.01
C GLU A 113 17.66 13.11 -3.26
N LYS A 114 16.95 11.99 -3.07
CA LYS A 114 16.37 11.24 -4.20
C LYS A 114 15.27 12.01 -4.91
N LEU A 115 14.42 12.73 -4.17
CA LEU A 115 13.37 13.58 -4.76
C LEU A 115 13.96 14.76 -5.56
N ALA A 116 15.10 15.30 -5.14
CA ALA A 116 15.79 16.37 -5.85
C ALA A 116 16.37 15.90 -7.19
N ILE A 117 16.92 14.68 -7.23
CA ILE A 117 17.41 14.04 -8.47
C ILE A 117 16.27 13.82 -9.46
N ASP A 118 15.12 13.34 -8.99
CA ASP A 118 13.97 13.04 -9.85
C ASP A 118 13.40 14.30 -10.53
N LYS A 119 13.33 15.42 -9.81
CA LYS A 119 12.95 16.72 -10.38
C LYS A 119 13.90 17.23 -11.47
N ASP A 120 15.19 16.93 -11.36
CA ASP A 120 16.18 17.30 -12.38
C ASP A 120 16.04 16.44 -13.64
N LEU A 121 15.72 15.14 -13.47
CA LEU A 121 15.42 14.22 -14.57
C LEU A 121 14.12 14.59 -15.29
N ASP A 122 13.07 14.93 -14.56
CA ASP A 122 11.80 15.37 -15.15
C ASP A 122 11.95 16.71 -15.89
N LYS A 123 12.66 17.68 -15.30
CA LYS A 123 13.01 18.92 -16.03
C LYS A 123 13.75 18.62 -17.33
N LYS A 124 14.76 17.75 -17.29
CA LYS A 124 15.50 17.33 -18.48
C LYS A 124 14.57 16.73 -19.52
N ARG A 125 13.67 15.83 -19.13
CA ARG A 125 12.67 15.18 -20.01
C ARG A 125 11.76 16.18 -20.74
N TRP A 126 11.32 17.26 -20.08
CA TRP A 126 10.50 18.30 -20.72
C TRP A 126 11.33 19.28 -21.56
N THR A 127 12.60 19.49 -21.22
CA THR A 127 13.50 20.38 -21.99
C THR A 127 14.14 19.72 -23.21
N THR A 128 14.22 18.38 -23.25
CA THR A 128 14.75 17.61 -24.40
C THR A 128 13.67 16.97 -25.27
N ALA A 129 12.39 17.15 -24.93
CA ALA A 129 11.30 16.79 -25.83
C ALA A 129 11.38 17.66 -27.11
N PRO A 130 11.34 17.07 -28.32
CA PRO A 130 11.42 17.85 -29.55
C PRO A 130 10.30 18.89 -29.58
N GLN A 131 10.65 20.18 -29.67
CA GLN A 131 9.67 21.28 -29.81
C GLN A 131 8.84 21.17 -31.10
N ASP A 132 9.19 20.22 -31.96
CA ASP A 132 8.60 19.90 -33.26
C ASP A 132 7.12 19.49 -33.17
N LEU A 133 6.67 18.97 -32.02
CA LEU A 133 5.28 18.54 -31.78
C LEU A 133 4.33 19.67 -31.38
N LEU A 134 4.83 20.89 -31.11
CA LEU A 134 4.00 22.04 -30.71
C LEU A 134 3.67 22.99 -31.88
N ARG A 135 4.15 22.70 -33.10
CA ARG A 135 3.94 23.54 -34.30
C ARG A 135 2.93 22.97 -35.31
N SER A 136 2.18 21.93 -34.96
CA SER A 136 1.18 21.29 -35.82
C SER A 136 -0.28 21.40 -35.33
N LEU A 137 -0.55 22.35 -34.41
CA LEU A 137 -1.89 22.84 -34.09
C LEU A 137 -2.03 24.30 -34.54
#